data_AF-A0A7C6XT67-F1
#
_entry.id   AF-A0A7C6XT67-F1
#
_cell.length_a   1.000
_cell.length_b   1.000
_cell.length_c   1.000
_cell.angle_alpha   90.00
_cell.angle_beta   90.00
_cell.angle_gamma   90.00
#
_symmetry.space_group_name_H-M   'P 1'
#
loop_
_entity.id
_entity.type
_entity.pdbx_description
1 polymer ?
#
loop_
_entity_poly.entity_id
_entity_poly.type
_entity_poly.pdbx_seq_one_letter_code
_entity_poly.pdbx_strand_id
1 'polypeptide(L)'
;MVSRIPDMLREIVEAQEPVRFDRAHFAEYGEYALIFEVVYFVLVPDYVAYMDIQQAINLEILRRFEMEGIKLGYPTRTVYMAQG
;
A
#
# COMPACT_ATOMS: atom_id res chain seq x y z
N MET A 1 -12.44 9.20 -0.74
CA MET A 1 -10.97 9.02 -0.83
C MET A 1 -10.57 7.65 -0.33
N VAL A 2 -10.77 7.33 0.96
CA VAL A 2 -10.49 6.00 1.56
C VAL A 2 -11.11 4.84 0.77
N SER A 3 -12.36 4.98 0.35
CA SER A 3 -13.08 3.96 -0.45
C SER A 3 -12.48 3.67 -1.83
N ARG A 4 -11.62 4.55 -2.38
CA ARG A 4 -10.99 4.39 -3.69
C ARG A 4 -9.65 3.68 -3.64
N ILE A 5 -9.04 3.58 -2.45
CA ILE A 5 -7.69 3.00 -2.28
C ILE A 5 -7.63 1.54 -2.76
N PRO A 6 -8.62 0.65 -2.48
CA PRO A 6 -8.59 -0.71 -3.00
C PRO A 6 -8.53 -0.78 -4.53
N ASP A 7 -9.29 0.07 -5.23
CA ASP A 7 -9.26 0.13 -6.69
C ASP A 7 -7.92 0.64 -7.21
N MET A 8 -7.32 1.66 -6.56
CA MET A 8 -5.98 2.11 -6.92
C MET A 8 -4.95 0.99 -6.75
N LEU A 9 -4.99 0.25 -5.64
CA LEU A 9 -4.08 -0.86 -5.39
C LEU A 9 -4.25 -1.96 -6.45
N ARG A 10 -5.49 -2.27 -6.83
CA ARG A 10 -5.78 -3.18 -7.94
C ARG A 10 -5.16 -2.71 -9.25
N GLU A 11 -5.39 -1.45 -9.64
CA GLU A 11 -4.82 -0.86 -10.86
C GLU A 11 -3.29 -0.95 -10.89
N ILE A 12 -2.63 -0.67 -9.76
CA ILE A 12 -1.16 -0.69 -9.65
C ILE A 12 -0.61 -2.12 -9.82
N VAL A 13 -1.28 -3.10 -9.20
CA VAL A 13 -0.90 -4.51 -9.35
C VAL A 13 -1.14 -4.99 -10.78
N GLU A 14 -2.33 -4.76 -11.32
CA GLU A 14 -2.71 -5.21 -12.67
C GLU A 14 -1.89 -4.55 -13.79
N ALA A 15 -1.20 -3.44 -13.52
CA ALA A 15 -0.25 -2.82 -14.44
C ALA A 15 1.12 -3.53 -14.50
N GLN A 16 1.40 -4.47 -13.59
CA GLN A 16 2.61 -5.29 -13.64
C GLN A 16 2.37 -6.61 -14.36
N GLU A 17 3.43 -7.24 -14.85
CA GLU A 17 3.39 -8.56 -15.45
C GLU A 17 4.60 -9.39 -15.00
N PRO A 18 4.51 -10.73 -14.88
CA PRO A 18 3.30 -11.55 -15.01
C PRO A 18 2.63 -11.76 -13.63
N VAL A 19 1.64 -10.94 -13.28
CA VAL A 19 0.94 -11.03 -12.00
C VAL A 19 -0.54 -11.33 -12.16
N ARG A 20 -1.15 -11.88 -11.11
CA ARG A 20 -2.60 -12.00 -10.96
C ARG A 20 -3.03 -11.35 -9.66
N PHE A 21 -3.84 -10.30 -9.76
CA PHE A 21 -4.50 -9.69 -8.62
C PHE A 21 -5.49 -10.68 -7.97
N ASP A 22 -5.60 -10.64 -6.65
CA ASP A 22 -6.56 -11.41 -5.88
C ASP A 22 -7.56 -10.50 -5.16
N ARG A 23 -7.05 -9.61 -4.29
CA ARG A 23 -7.89 -8.73 -3.48
C ARG A 23 -7.14 -7.50 -2.99
N ALA A 24 -7.89 -6.46 -2.68
CA ALA A 24 -7.43 -5.32 -1.90
C ALA A 24 -8.56 -4.86 -0.98
N HIS A 25 -8.26 -4.62 0.30
CA HIS A 25 -9.26 -4.25 1.29
C HIS A 25 -8.73 -3.22 2.28
N PHE A 26 -9.63 -2.36 2.77
CA PHE A 26 -9.42 -1.69 4.05
C PHE A 26 -9.61 -2.75 5.14
N ALA A 27 -8.50 -3.23 5.70
CA ALA A 27 -8.46 -4.40 6.57
C ALA A 27 -8.82 -4.07 8.01
N GLU A 28 -8.23 -3.00 8.56
CA GLU A 28 -8.41 -2.64 9.97
C GLU A 28 -8.03 -1.19 10.27
N TYR A 29 -8.56 -0.67 11.38
CA TYR A 29 -8.04 0.53 12.02
C TYR A 29 -6.82 0.14 12.85
N GLY A 30 -5.63 0.53 12.39
CA GLY A 30 -4.39 0.41 13.17
C GLY A 30 -4.25 1.53 14.20
N GLU A 31 -3.28 1.39 15.11
CA GLU A 31 -3.07 2.30 16.24
C GLU A 31 -2.83 3.76 15.81
N TYR A 32 -2.17 3.96 14.67
CA TYR A 32 -1.81 5.28 14.13
C TYR A 32 -2.22 5.49 12.66
N ALA A 33 -2.84 4.50 12.02
CA ALA A 33 -3.10 4.51 10.58
C ALA A 33 -4.24 3.58 10.17
N LEU A 34 -4.84 3.82 9.01
CA LEU A 34 -5.73 2.87 8.34
C LEU A 34 -4.88 1.81 7.63
N ILE A 35 -5.15 0.53 7.87
CA ILE A 35 -4.38 -0.57 7.28
C ILE A 35 -5.12 -1.11 6.07
N PHE A 36 -4.42 -1.14 4.94
CA PHE A 36 -4.91 -1.75 3.71
C PHE A 36 -4.10 -3.01 3.40
N GLU A 37 -4.78 -4.10 3.08
CA GLU A 37 -4.18 -5.33 2.59
C GLU A 37 -4.35 -5.40 1.07
N VAL A 38 -3.30 -5.78 0.35
CA VAL A 38 -3.34 -6.12 -1.08
C VAL A 38 -2.67 -7.48 -1.28
N VAL A 39 -3.34 -8.38 -2.01
CA VAL A 39 -2.85 -9.73 -2.29
C VAL A 39 -2.84 -9.96 -3.80
N TYR A 40 -1.74 -10.50 -4.27
CA TYR A 40 -1.50 -10.84 -5.67
C TYR A 40 -0.51 -12.00 -5.76
N PHE A 41 -0.47 -12.64 -6.93
CA PHE A 41 0.41 -13.75 -7.23
C PHE A 41 1.33 -13.38 -8.38
N VAL A 42 2.64 -13.60 -8.22
CA VAL A 42 3.59 -13.57 -9.33
C VAL A 42 3.59 -14.95 -9.97
N LEU A 43 3.30 -15.01 -11.26
CA LEU A 43 3.01 -16.26 -11.97
C LEU A 43 4.26 -16.99 -12.46
N VAL A 44 5.45 -16.49 -12.12
CA VAL A 44 6.74 -17.11 -12.43
C VAL A 44 7.43 -17.56 -11.14
N PRO A 45 8.02 -18.76 -11.10
CA PRO A 45 8.76 -19.27 -9.95
C PRO A 45 10.20 -18.71 -9.91
N ASP A 46 10.33 -17.40 -10.13
CA ASP A 46 11.62 -16.69 -10.13
C ASP A 46 11.60 -15.61 -9.04
N TYR A 47 12.55 -15.71 -8.12
CA TYR A 47 12.60 -14.82 -6.97
C TYR A 47 13.00 -13.39 -7.35
N VAL A 48 13.88 -13.21 -8.34
CA VAL A 48 14.30 -11.89 -8.80
C VAL A 48 13.13 -11.17 -9.45
N ALA A 49 12.40 -11.85 -10.34
CA ALA A 49 11.18 -11.32 -10.94
C ALA A 49 10.13 -10.96 -9.90
N TYR A 50 9.93 -11.80 -8.87
CA TYR A 50 9.05 -11.49 -7.75
C TYR A 50 9.47 -10.20 -7.04
N MET A 51 10.77 -10.05 -6.72
CA MET A 51 11.28 -8.88 -6.02
C MET A 51 11.18 -7.61 -6.87
N ASP A 52 11.47 -7.69 -8.16
CA ASP A 52 11.37 -6.55 -9.09
C ASP A 52 9.93 -6.06 -9.23
N ILE A 53 8.97 -6.99 -9.35
CA ILE A 53 7.54 -6.68 -9.43
C ILE A 53 7.05 -6.07 -8.12
N GLN A 54 7.41 -6.66 -6.97
CA GLN A 54 7.02 -6.14 -5.66
C GLN A 54 7.58 -4.73 -5.45
N GLN A 55 8.82 -4.48 -5.86
CA GLN A 55 9.42 -3.14 -5.81
C GLN A 55 8.65 -2.16 -6.70
N ALA A 56 8.33 -2.54 -7.93
CA ALA A 56 7.57 -1.69 -8.85
C ALA A 56 6.19 -1.32 -8.27
N ILE A 57 5.47 -2.29 -7.69
CA ILE A 57 4.19 -2.06 -7.00
C ILE A 57 4.36 -1.08 -5.84
N ASN A 58 5.33 -1.31 -4.95
CA ASN A 58 5.54 -0.46 -3.77
C ASN A 58 5.91 0.98 -4.14
N LEU A 59 6.78 1.17 -5.14
CA LEU A 59 7.17 2.49 -5.62
C LEU A 59 6.00 3.23 -6.28
N GLU A 60 5.17 2.52 -7.05
CA GLU A 60 4.00 3.12 -7.68
C GLU A 60 2.91 3.48 -6.64
N ILE A 61 2.73 2.67 -5.59
CA ILE A 61 1.87 3.02 -4.45
C ILE A 61 2.35 4.32 -3.82
N LEU A 62 3.63 4.43 -3.50
CA LEU A 62 4.22 5.65 -2.92
C LEU A 62 3.95 6.86 -3.82
N ARG A 63 4.25 6.74 -5.11
CA ARG A 63 4.07 7.83 -6.09
C ARG A 63 2.60 8.26 -6.22
N ARG A 64 1.66 7.31 -6.34
CA ARG A 64 0.22 7.61 -6.44
C ARG A 64 -0.31 8.24 -5.16
N PHE A 65 0.13 7.75 -4.01
CA PHE A 65 -0.29 8.29 -2.72
C PHE A 65 0.21 9.72 -2.51
N GLU A 66 1.47 10.00 -2.86
CA GLU A 66 2.01 11.37 -2.85
C GLU A 66 1.21 12.31 -3.75
N MET A 67 0.88 11.89 -4.98
CA MET A 67 0.08 12.68 -5.91
C MET A 67 -1.34 12.97 -5.41
N GLU A 68 -1.97 12.01 -4.74
CA GLU A 68 -3.31 12.17 -4.18
C GLU A 68 -3.31 12.79 -2.77
N GLY A 69 -2.14 13.15 -2.22
CA GLY A 69 -2.01 13.73 -0.88
C GLY A 69 -2.29 12.73 0.25
N ILE A 70 -2.24 11.43 -0.03
CA ILE A 70 -2.41 10.36 0.95
C ILE A 70 -1.09 10.17 1.67
N LYS A 71 -1.08 10.42 2.98
CA LYS A 71 0.11 10.25 3.82
C LYS A 71 0.22 8.82 4.31
N LEU A 72 1.42 8.25 4.22
CA LEU A 72 1.72 6.98 4.87
C LEU A 72 1.64 7.14 6.40
N GLY A 73 1.14 6.11 7.07
CA GLY A 73 1.10 6.06 8.53
C GLY A 73 2.50 6.02 9.11
N TYR A 74 2.75 6.85 10.12
CA TYR A 74 3.95 6.81 10.95
C TYR A 74 3.51 6.77 12.42
N PRO A 75 4.23 6.06 13.32
CA PRO A 75 3.91 6.10 14.73
C PRO A 75 3.96 7.53 15.25
N THR A 76 2.83 8.05 15.73
CA THR A 76 2.76 9.41 16.29
C THR A 76 2.54 9.35 17.78
N ARG A 77 3.44 9.94 18.57
CA ARG A 77 3.23 10.14 20.00
C ARG A 77 2.84 11.59 20.27
N THR A 78 1.64 11.81 20.78
CA THR A 78 1.25 13.12 21.32
C THR A 78 1.93 13.32 22.67
N VAL A 79 2.79 14.33 22.78
CA VAL A 79 3.43 14.72 24.04
C VAL A 79 2.64 15.87 24.65
N TYR A 80 2.04 15.66 25.82
CA TYR A 80 1.46 16.74 26.63
C TYR A 80 2.55 17.32 27.52
N MET A 81 2.93 18.58 27.28
CA MET A 81 3.84 19.31 28.16
C MET A 81 3.03 20.00 29.26
N ALA A 82 3.24 19.62 30.52
CA ALA A 82 2.68 20.36 31.65
C ALA A 82 3.43 21.70 31.77
N GLN A 83 2.70 22.81 31.75
CA GLN A 83 3.26 24.12 32.08
C GLN A 83 3.34 24.21 33.61
N GLY A 84 4.57 24.28 34.12
CA GLY A 84 4.86 24.63 35.51
C GLY A 84 4.81 26.12 35.74
#